data_AF-A0A4Q7ED37-F1
#
_entry.id   AF-A0A4Q7ED37-F1
#
_cell.length_a   1.000
_cell.length_b   1.000
_cell.length_c   1.000
_cell.angle_alpha   90.00
_cell.angle_beta   90.00
_cell.angle_gamma   90.00
#
_symmetry.space_group_name_H-M   'P 1'
#
loop_
_entity.id
_entity.type
_entity.pdbx_description
1 polymer ?
#
loop_
_entity_poly.entity_id
_entity_poly.type
_entity_poly.pdbx_seq_one_letter_code
_entity_poly.pdbx_strand_id
1 'polypeptide(L)'
;MKAHHLPSKLEVLQYYSNKFKKIRVDNSRGFAPHKPILLFSIIEMIRKGEIPENEIYLSQELNNKFLKYWSYLGSEAHNPDISRPYFHMKSGKFWHFIANPGYEKVITSKTKLKTLAEVKRTIRYAYFDEDLFDFLKDEKYRESLLSVLVGRWFPGQLYEIIAISETDNFRNPPIAMEKIEARLKAEMFP
;
A
#
# COMPACT_ATOMS: atom_id res chain seq x y z
N MET A 1 -33.64 -19.14 18.29
CA MET A 1 -33.24 -18.01 17.44
C MET A 1 -31.92 -17.47 17.97
N LYS A 2 -30.80 -17.59 17.23
CA LYS A 2 -29.55 -16.95 17.64
C LYS A 2 -29.62 -15.49 17.22
N ALA A 3 -29.55 -14.56 18.18
CA ALA A 3 -29.36 -13.15 17.86
C ALA A 3 -28.04 -13.02 17.09
N HIS A 4 -28.10 -12.50 15.86
CA HIS A 4 -26.91 -12.10 15.13
C HIS A 4 -26.33 -10.87 15.84
N HIS A 5 -25.29 -11.06 16.66
CA HIS A 5 -24.52 -9.95 17.21
C HIS A 5 -23.82 -9.24 16.05
N LEU A 6 -24.31 -8.06 15.70
CA LEU A 6 -23.60 -7.17 14.80
C LEU A 6 -22.35 -6.68 15.55
N PRO A 7 -21.15 -6.80 14.95
CA PRO A 7 -19.94 -6.32 15.60
C PRO A 7 -20.04 -4.81 15.81
N SER A 8 -19.66 -4.37 17.00
CA SER A 8 -19.51 -2.95 17.32
C SER A 8 -18.41 -2.31 16.48
N LYS A 9 -18.49 -0.99 16.27
CA LYS A 9 -17.47 -0.22 15.55
C LYS A 9 -16.04 -0.45 16.09
N LEU A 10 -15.90 -0.64 17.41
CA LEU A 10 -14.62 -0.94 18.03
C LEU A 10 -14.09 -2.34 17.66
N GLU A 11 -14.96 -3.36 17.60
CA GLU A 11 -14.58 -4.72 17.18
C GLU A 11 -14.09 -4.73 15.72
N VAL A 12 -14.76 -3.97 14.85
CA VAL A 12 -14.36 -3.84 13.43
C VAL A 12 -13.03 -3.07 13.29
N LEU A 13 -12.84 -1.99 14.04
CA LEU A 13 -11.55 -1.27 14.07
C LEU A 13 -10.40 -2.17 14.56
N GLN A 14 -10.65 -2.96 15.60
CA GLN A 14 -9.69 -3.92 16.15
C GLN A 14 -9.37 -5.03 15.14
N TYR A 15 -10.36 -5.47 14.37
CA TYR A 15 -10.16 -6.40 13.26
C TYR A 15 -9.16 -5.83 12.24
N TYR A 16 -9.35 -4.60 11.74
CA TYR A 16 -8.42 -3.98 10.79
C TYR A 16 -7.05 -3.67 11.39
N SER A 17 -7.00 -3.24 12.65
CA SER A 17 -5.74 -3.09 13.39
C SER A 17 -4.93 -4.39 13.39
N ASN A 18 -5.61 -5.52 13.63
CA ASN A 18 -4.98 -6.83 13.58
C ASN A 18 -4.55 -7.25 12.17
N LYS A 19 -5.30 -6.85 11.12
CA LYS A 19 -4.90 -7.07 9.73
C LYS A 19 -3.63 -6.32 9.39
N PHE A 20 -3.56 -5.03 9.73
CA PHE A 20 -2.39 -4.18 9.44
C PHE A 20 -1.12 -4.72 10.11
N LYS A 21 -1.23 -5.22 11.34
CA LYS A 21 -0.12 -5.89 12.04
C LYS A 21 0.37 -7.18 11.37
N LYS A 22 -0.51 -7.87 10.65
CA LYS A 22 -0.29 -9.22 10.08
C LYS A 22 -0.17 -9.20 8.56
N ILE A 23 -0.02 -8.04 7.93
CA ILE A 23 0.25 -7.93 6.49
C ILE A 23 1.46 -8.79 6.15
N ARG A 24 1.35 -9.63 5.12
CA ARG A 24 2.46 -10.49 4.69
C ARG A 24 3.43 -9.67 3.84
N VAL A 25 4.59 -9.36 4.38
CA VAL A 25 5.72 -8.77 3.66
C VAL A 25 6.70 -9.86 3.21
N ASP A 26 7.41 -9.62 2.12
CA ASP A 26 8.51 -10.49 1.71
C ASP A 26 9.75 -10.16 2.55
N ASN A 27 10.38 -11.17 3.14
CA ASN A 27 11.59 -11.02 3.95
C ASN A 27 12.74 -11.89 3.41
N SER A 28 12.60 -12.49 2.22
CA SER A 28 13.56 -13.45 1.68
C SER A 28 14.93 -12.85 1.36
N ARG A 29 15.01 -11.54 1.14
CA ARG A 29 16.25 -10.80 0.84
C ARG A 29 16.43 -9.60 1.77
N GLY A 30 16.04 -9.75 3.03
CA GLY A 30 15.94 -8.65 4.00
C GLY A 30 14.60 -7.94 3.96
N PHE A 31 14.44 -6.92 4.80
CA PHE A 31 13.18 -6.21 5.01
C PHE A 31 12.69 -5.52 3.72
N ALA A 32 11.52 -5.92 3.23
CA ALA A 32 10.90 -5.39 2.00
C ALA A 32 9.50 -4.80 2.29
N PRO A 33 9.42 -3.54 2.74
CA PRO A 33 8.17 -2.94 3.23
C PRO A 33 7.22 -2.47 2.12
N HIS A 34 7.19 -3.11 0.95
CA HIS A 34 6.37 -2.67 -0.19
C HIS A 34 4.89 -2.47 0.16
N LYS A 35 4.29 -3.40 0.93
CA LYS A 35 2.86 -3.30 1.30
C LYS A 35 2.59 -2.20 2.33
N PRO A 36 3.34 -2.11 3.46
CA PRO A 36 3.23 -0.95 4.35
C PRO A 36 3.40 0.40 3.65
N ILE A 37 4.39 0.53 2.77
CA ILE A 37 4.65 1.76 2.01
C ILE A 37 3.47 2.10 1.07
N LEU A 38 2.91 1.10 0.39
CA LEU A 38 1.70 1.29 -0.42
C LEU A 38 0.52 1.79 0.43
N LEU A 39 0.34 1.25 1.64
CA LEU A 39 -0.73 1.71 2.53
C LEU A 39 -0.52 3.14 3.00
N PHE A 40 0.69 3.56 3.37
CA PHE A 40 0.95 4.96 3.72
C PHE A 40 0.63 5.91 2.58
N SER A 41 0.98 5.52 1.35
CA SER A 41 0.69 6.29 0.14
C SER A 41 -0.82 6.49 -0.03
N ILE A 42 -1.60 5.41 0.10
CA ILE A 42 -3.06 5.47 -0.05
C ILE A 42 -3.72 6.22 1.10
N ILE A 43 -3.24 6.04 2.34
CA ILE A 43 -3.75 6.75 3.53
C ILE A 43 -3.54 8.26 3.38
N GLU A 44 -2.38 8.70 2.88
CA GLU A 44 -2.14 10.10 2.56
C GLU A 44 -3.10 10.62 1.50
N MET A 45 -3.28 9.88 0.40
CA MET A 45 -4.18 10.29 -0.69
C MET A 45 -5.65 10.39 -0.22
N ILE A 46 -6.12 9.46 0.63
CA ILE A 46 -7.45 9.54 1.25
C ILE A 46 -7.54 10.78 2.14
N ARG A 47 -6.54 11.02 3.02
CA ARG A 47 -6.50 12.21 3.89
C ARG A 47 -6.58 13.52 3.08
N LYS A 48 -5.88 13.58 1.94
CA LYS A 48 -5.85 14.75 1.05
C LYS A 48 -7.08 14.87 0.14
N GLY A 49 -8.02 13.91 0.19
CA GLY A 49 -9.20 13.89 -0.69
C GLY A 49 -8.91 13.53 -2.14
N GLU A 50 -7.70 13.02 -2.44
CA GLU A 50 -7.29 12.57 -3.78
C GLU A 50 -7.93 11.22 -4.15
N ILE A 51 -8.42 10.47 -3.15
CA ILE A 51 -9.24 9.26 -3.29
C ILE A 51 -10.57 9.51 -2.56
N PRO A 52 -11.54 10.19 -3.19
CA PRO A 52 -12.81 10.55 -2.56
C PRO A 52 -13.76 9.35 -2.41
N GLU A 53 -13.66 8.39 -3.32
CA GLU A 53 -14.44 7.16 -3.36
C GLU A 53 -13.53 5.95 -3.13
N ASN A 54 -14.10 4.80 -2.76
CA ASN A 54 -13.35 3.55 -2.52
C ASN A 54 -12.88 2.91 -3.84
N GLU A 55 -12.22 3.68 -4.70
CA GLU A 55 -11.70 3.28 -6.01
C GLU A 55 -10.22 3.69 -6.10
N ILE A 56 -9.34 2.75 -5.78
CA ILE A 56 -7.90 2.97 -5.73
C ILE A 56 -7.32 2.53 -7.07
N TYR A 57 -7.13 3.48 -7.98
CA TYR A 57 -6.51 3.22 -9.28
C TYR A 57 -4.99 3.07 -9.15
N LEU A 58 -4.40 2.17 -9.94
CA LEU A 58 -2.94 2.09 -10.07
C LEU A 58 -2.41 3.23 -10.97
N SER A 59 -2.61 4.47 -10.51
CA SER A 59 -2.33 5.69 -11.26
C SER A 59 -0.85 6.11 -11.17
N GLN A 60 -0.48 7.12 -11.95
CA GLN A 60 0.87 7.69 -11.85
C GLN A 60 1.06 8.43 -10.52
N GLU A 61 0.03 9.09 -10.03
CA GLU A 61 -0.01 9.81 -8.76
C GLU A 61 0.23 8.86 -7.59
N LEU A 62 -0.50 7.72 -7.54
CA LEU A 62 -0.27 6.69 -6.52
C LEU A 62 1.15 6.12 -6.60
N ASN A 63 1.66 5.89 -7.81
CA ASN A 63 3.03 5.44 -8.00
C ASN A 63 4.06 6.47 -7.52
N ASN A 64 3.83 7.76 -7.78
CA ASN A 64 4.71 8.83 -7.31
C ASN A 64 4.72 8.93 -5.77
N LYS A 65 3.55 8.83 -5.12
CA LYS A 65 3.47 8.78 -3.64
C LYS A 65 4.20 7.56 -3.09
N PHE A 66 4.02 6.40 -3.72
CA PHE A 66 4.73 5.17 -3.36
C PHE A 66 6.25 5.34 -3.45
N LEU A 67 6.76 5.87 -4.57
CA LEU A 67 8.18 6.12 -4.77
C LEU A 67 8.72 7.18 -3.80
N LYS A 68 7.93 8.19 -3.47
CA LYS A 68 8.26 9.18 -2.44
C LYS A 68 8.50 8.47 -1.11
N TYR A 69 7.53 7.73 -0.58
CA TYR A 69 7.73 7.00 0.68
C TYR A 69 8.89 6.00 0.60
N TRP A 70 9.07 5.34 -0.55
CA TRP A 70 10.22 4.44 -0.75
C TRP A 70 11.56 5.15 -0.63
N SER A 71 11.69 6.40 -1.10
CA SER A 71 12.93 7.17 -0.96
C SER A 71 13.33 7.41 0.50
N TYR A 72 12.36 7.43 1.43
CA TYR A 72 12.60 7.60 2.87
C TYR A 72 12.65 6.29 3.66
N LEU A 73 11.87 5.29 3.28
CA LEU A 73 11.60 4.12 4.12
C LEU A 73 11.97 2.79 3.45
N GLY A 74 12.28 2.83 2.16
CA GLY A 74 12.59 1.66 1.35
C GLY A 74 13.92 1.01 1.73
N SER A 75 14.16 -0.15 1.11
CA SER A 75 15.41 -0.90 1.26
C SER A 75 16.14 -0.95 -0.07
N GLU A 76 17.46 -0.73 -0.06
CA GLU A 76 18.33 -0.84 -1.25
C GLU A 76 18.33 -2.24 -1.88
N ALA A 77 18.01 -3.27 -1.10
CA ALA A 77 18.02 -4.65 -1.57
C ALA A 77 16.84 -4.98 -2.51
N HIS A 78 15.88 -4.06 -2.65
CA HIS A 78 14.62 -4.30 -3.34
C HIS A 78 14.27 -3.20 -4.33
N ASN A 79 13.76 -3.59 -5.50
CA ASN A 79 13.22 -2.64 -6.47
C ASN A 79 11.87 -2.09 -5.98
N PRO A 80 11.63 -0.77 -6.04
CA PRO A 80 10.35 -0.15 -5.70
C PRO A 80 9.29 -0.34 -6.79
N ASP A 81 8.96 -1.59 -7.12
CA ASP A 81 7.88 -1.90 -8.04
C ASP A 81 6.54 -1.98 -7.29
N ILE A 82 5.68 -0.99 -7.48
CA ILE A 82 4.33 -0.92 -6.89
C ILE A 82 3.39 -2.02 -7.39
N SER A 83 3.63 -2.62 -8.56
CA SER A 83 2.73 -3.63 -9.14
C SER A 83 2.60 -4.85 -8.23
N ARG A 84 3.71 -5.23 -7.57
CA ARG A 84 3.77 -6.36 -6.63
C ARG A 84 2.94 -6.14 -5.37
N PRO A 85 3.16 -5.10 -4.54
CA PRO A 85 2.32 -4.86 -3.37
C PRO A 85 0.87 -4.61 -3.76
N TYR A 86 0.59 -3.91 -4.87
CA TYR A 86 -0.77 -3.66 -5.34
C TYR A 86 -1.53 -4.96 -5.63
N PHE A 87 -0.94 -5.89 -6.38
CA PHE A 87 -1.59 -7.17 -6.68
C PHE A 87 -1.63 -8.12 -5.48
N HIS A 88 -0.55 -8.21 -4.69
CA HIS A 88 -0.43 -9.17 -3.60
C HIS A 88 -1.09 -8.71 -2.28
N MET A 89 -1.59 -7.47 -2.20
CA MET A 89 -2.33 -6.98 -1.03
C MET A 89 -3.59 -7.80 -0.75
N LYS A 90 -4.19 -8.46 -1.77
CA LYS A 90 -5.35 -9.37 -1.61
C LYS A 90 -5.19 -10.44 -0.51
N SER A 91 -3.95 -10.83 -0.22
CA SER A 91 -3.65 -11.74 0.89
C SER A 91 -4.02 -11.21 2.29
N GLY A 92 -4.17 -9.88 2.44
CA GLY A 92 -4.66 -9.21 3.63
C GLY A 92 -6.16 -9.41 3.91
N LYS A 93 -6.92 -9.83 2.89
CA LYS A 93 -8.39 -10.02 2.92
C LYS A 93 -9.23 -8.77 3.19
N PHE A 94 -8.62 -7.58 3.18
CA PHE A 94 -9.29 -6.29 3.26
C PHE A 94 -9.17 -5.48 1.95
N TRP A 95 -8.58 -6.09 0.93
CA TRP A 95 -8.19 -5.47 -0.33
C TRP A 95 -8.68 -6.33 -1.48
N HIS A 96 -9.47 -5.73 -2.35
CA HIS A 96 -10.20 -6.39 -3.42
C HIS A 96 -9.95 -5.69 -4.74
N PHE A 97 -10.50 -6.24 -5.82
CA PHE A 97 -10.26 -5.76 -7.18
C PHE A 97 -11.52 -5.77 -8.01
N ILE A 98 -11.66 -4.73 -8.85
CA ILE A 98 -12.54 -4.74 -10.00
C ILE A 98 -11.68 -5.00 -11.25
N ALA A 99 -12.09 -5.98 -12.06
CA ALA A 99 -11.40 -6.31 -13.31
C ALA A 99 -11.70 -5.30 -14.40
N ASN A 100 -10.78 -5.17 -15.36
CA ASN A 100 -11.15 -4.62 -16.66
C ASN A 100 -12.03 -5.63 -17.40
N PRO A 101 -12.92 -5.16 -18.31
CA PRO A 101 -13.75 -6.04 -19.12
C PRO A 101 -12.94 -7.13 -19.83
N GLY A 102 -13.36 -8.38 -19.68
CA GLY A 102 -12.71 -9.55 -20.28
C GLY A 102 -11.57 -10.17 -19.44
N TYR A 103 -11.24 -9.59 -18.28
CA TYR A 103 -10.22 -10.09 -17.35
C TYR A 103 -10.77 -10.65 -16.04
N GLU A 104 -12.10 -10.80 -15.91
CA GLU A 104 -12.79 -11.19 -14.67
C GLU A 104 -12.31 -12.55 -14.15
N LYS A 105 -12.10 -13.51 -15.06
CA LYS A 105 -11.59 -14.85 -14.72
C LYS A 105 -10.12 -14.86 -14.28
N VAL A 106 -9.34 -13.84 -14.66
CA VAL A 106 -7.92 -13.74 -14.30
C VAL A 106 -7.75 -13.32 -12.84
N ILE A 107 -8.68 -12.53 -12.30
CA ILE A 107 -8.65 -12.10 -10.90
C ILE A 107 -8.94 -13.27 -9.94
N THR A 108 -9.86 -14.16 -10.34
CA THR A 108 -10.29 -15.33 -9.55
C THR A 108 -9.39 -16.56 -9.73
N SER A 109 -8.53 -16.57 -10.75
CA SER A 109 -7.58 -17.66 -10.98
C SER A 109 -6.33 -17.55 -10.09
N LYS A 110 -5.53 -18.62 -10.06
CA LYS A 110 -4.20 -18.64 -9.40
C LYS A 110 -3.13 -17.92 -10.23
N THR A 111 -3.49 -17.23 -11.31
CA THR A 111 -2.55 -16.52 -12.17
C THR A 111 -1.79 -15.46 -11.38
N LYS A 112 -0.46 -15.44 -11.55
CA LYS A 112 0.39 -14.40 -10.98
C LYS A 112 0.59 -13.30 -12.02
N LEU A 113 0.12 -12.10 -11.72
CA LEU A 113 0.51 -10.89 -12.46
C LEU A 113 1.89 -10.45 -11.95
N LYS A 114 2.83 -10.22 -12.87
CA LYS A 114 4.25 -10.00 -12.53
C LYS A 114 4.74 -8.60 -12.89
N THR A 115 4.09 -7.92 -13.81
CA THR A 115 4.51 -6.59 -14.27
C THR A 115 3.45 -5.52 -14.07
N LEU A 116 3.87 -4.26 -14.04
CA LEU A 116 2.96 -3.11 -13.99
C LEU A 116 1.94 -3.12 -15.15
N ALA A 117 2.39 -3.45 -16.36
CA ALA A 117 1.54 -3.52 -17.54
C ALA A 117 0.48 -4.63 -17.42
N GLU A 118 0.86 -5.80 -16.94
CA GLU A 118 -0.08 -6.90 -16.70
C GLU A 118 -1.12 -6.55 -15.64
N VAL A 119 -0.70 -5.90 -14.55
CA VAL A 119 -1.59 -5.46 -13.48
C VAL A 119 -2.57 -4.42 -13.99
N LYS A 120 -2.10 -3.35 -14.66
CA LYS A 120 -2.96 -2.31 -15.24
C LYS A 120 -3.94 -2.84 -16.29
N ARG A 121 -3.51 -3.80 -17.11
CA ARG A 121 -4.38 -4.42 -18.12
C ARG A 121 -5.48 -5.26 -17.49
N THR A 122 -5.17 -5.95 -16.39
CA THR A 122 -6.09 -6.90 -15.74
C THR A 122 -7.05 -6.22 -14.78
N ILE A 123 -6.55 -5.27 -14.00
CA ILE A 123 -7.26 -4.67 -12.87
C ILE A 123 -7.62 -3.24 -13.22
N ARG A 124 -8.90 -2.92 -13.15
CA ARG A 124 -9.41 -1.56 -13.33
C ARG A 124 -9.03 -0.68 -12.15
N TYR A 125 -9.42 -1.11 -10.94
CA TYR A 125 -9.03 -0.50 -9.68
C TYR A 125 -9.09 -1.52 -8.54
N ALA A 126 -8.43 -1.20 -7.43
CA ALA A 126 -8.59 -1.89 -6.17
C ALA A 126 -9.53 -1.13 -5.24
N TYR A 127 -10.05 -1.81 -4.22
CA TYR A 127 -10.88 -1.17 -3.20
C TYR A 127 -10.68 -1.87 -1.86
N PHE A 128 -10.86 -1.14 -0.77
CA PHE A 128 -10.84 -1.71 0.58
C PHE A 128 -12.19 -2.33 0.93
N ASP A 129 -12.27 -3.11 2.01
CA ASP A 129 -13.55 -3.32 2.69
C ASP A 129 -14.18 -1.95 3.02
N GLU A 130 -15.50 -1.80 2.88
CA GLU A 130 -16.19 -0.51 3.08
C GLU A 130 -15.93 0.08 4.47
N ASP A 131 -16.05 -0.73 5.53
CA ASP A 131 -15.77 -0.29 6.90
C ASP A 131 -14.34 0.25 7.05
N LEU A 132 -13.36 -0.36 6.37
CA LEU A 132 -11.97 0.12 6.42
C LEU A 132 -11.84 1.45 5.70
N PHE A 133 -12.46 1.61 4.53
CA PHE A 133 -12.43 2.88 3.81
C PHE A 133 -13.07 4.00 4.64
N ASP A 134 -14.20 3.73 5.30
CA ASP A 134 -14.85 4.67 6.21
C ASP A 134 -13.98 5.03 7.41
N PHE A 135 -13.27 4.07 8.01
CA PHE A 135 -12.28 4.38 9.05
C PHE A 135 -11.11 5.22 8.54
N LEU A 136 -10.69 5.04 7.29
CA LEU A 136 -9.59 5.82 6.72
C LEU A 136 -10.01 7.25 6.34
N LYS A 137 -11.29 7.49 6.06
CA LYS A 137 -11.83 8.85 5.85
C LYS A 137 -11.91 9.65 7.16
N ASP A 138 -12.29 9.02 8.26
CA ASP A 138 -12.38 9.65 9.58
C ASP A 138 -10.98 9.82 10.20
N GLU A 139 -10.64 11.05 10.59
CA GLU A 139 -9.31 11.41 11.11
C GLU A 139 -8.89 10.60 12.32
N LYS A 140 -9.77 10.45 13.31
CA LYS A 140 -9.46 9.73 14.56
C LYS A 140 -9.14 8.26 14.28
N TYR A 141 -9.93 7.59 13.44
CA TYR A 141 -9.70 6.18 13.14
C TYR A 141 -8.51 5.98 12.19
N ARG A 142 -8.32 6.88 11.22
CA ARG A 142 -7.15 6.90 10.34
C ARG A 142 -5.86 7.01 11.14
N GLU A 143 -5.76 7.95 12.09
CA GLU A 143 -4.59 8.11 12.95
C GLU A 143 -4.31 6.89 13.82
N SER A 144 -5.37 6.28 14.38
CA SER A 144 -5.25 5.04 15.14
C SER A 144 -4.70 3.90 14.29
N LEU A 145 -5.22 3.71 13.07
CA LEU A 145 -4.76 2.68 12.15
C LEU A 145 -3.34 2.95 11.63
N LEU A 146 -3.01 4.22 11.35
CA LEU A 146 -1.67 4.64 10.98
C LEU A 146 -0.68 4.31 12.09
N SER A 147 -0.99 4.66 13.34
CA SER A 147 -0.15 4.37 14.51
C SER A 147 0.10 2.86 14.68
N VAL A 148 -0.91 2.03 14.43
CA VAL A 148 -0.78 0.56 14.43
C VAL A 148 0.14 0.07 13.32
N LEU A 149 0.00 0.62 12.10
CA LEU A 149 0.81 0.24 10.95
C LEU A 149 2.27 0.64 11.16
N VAL A 150 2.53 1.88 11.60
CA VAL A 150 3.86 2.37 11.93
C VAL A 150 4.48 1.57 13.07
N GLY A 151 3.79 1.42 14.20
CA GLY A 151 4.33 0.71 15.36
C GLY A 151 4.73 -0.73 15.06
N ARG A 152 4.13 -1.37 14.06
CA ARG A 152 4.52 -2.71 13.62
C ARG A 152 5.69 -2.71 12.64
N TRP A 153 5.61 -1.89 11.58
CA TRP A 153 6.49 -2.01 10.42
C TRP A 153 7.67 -1.04 10.43
N PHE A 154 7.54 0.07 11.16
CA PHE A 154 8.51 1.15 11.28
C PHE A 154 8.54 1.69 12.72
N PRO A 155 8.88 0.85 13.71
CA PRO A 155 8.79 1.22 15.11
C PRO A 155 9.64 2.46 15.40
N GLY A 156 9.06 3.45 16.08
CA GLY A 156 9.72 4.72 16.41
C GLY A 156 9.68 5.79 15.31
N GLN A 157 9.12 5.53 14.13
CA GLN A 157 9.13 6.46 12.99
C GLN A 157 7.80 7.19 12.75
N LEU A 158 6.92 7.31 13.75
CA LEU A 158 5.61 7.95 13.58
C LEU A 158 5.72 9.40 13.11
N TYR A 159 6.57 10.19 13.77
CA TYR A 159 6.79 11.60 13.39
C TYR A 159 7.42 11.74 12.00
N GLU A 160 8.35 10.85 11.64
CA GLU A 160 8.96 10.84 10.31
C GLU A 160 7.91 10.54 9.23
N ILE A 161 7.05 9.56 9.44
CA ILE A 161 5.99 9.19 8.50
C ILE A 161 4.94 10.30 8.35
N ILE A 162 4.58 10.96 9.45
CA ILE A 162 3.70 12.15 9.39
C ILE A 162 4.38 13.25 8.56
N ALA A 163 5.66 13.54 8.81
CA ALA A 163 6.41 14.55 8.07
C ALA A 163 6.52 14.23 6.57
N ILE A 164 6.77 12.97 6.19
CA ILE A 164 6.77 12.52 4.79
C ILE A 164 5.41 12.76 4.13
N SER A 165 4.31 12.62 4.87
CA SER A 165 2.96 12.82 4.35
C SER A 165 2.62 14.28 4.05
N GLU A 166 3.34 15.23 4.66
CA GLU A 166 3.14 16.68 4.46
C GLU A 166 4.02 17.27 3.35
N THR A 167 4.92 16.48 2.76
CA THR A 167 5.75 16.91 1.63
C THR A 167 5.49 16.08 0.37
N ASP A 168 5.68 16.69 -0.79
CA ASP A 168 5.72 15.98 -2.07
C ASP A 168 7.15 15.72 -2.55
N ASN A 169 8.16 16.17 -1.80
CA ASN A 169 9.57 16.00 -2.14
C ASN A 169 10.06 14.59 -1.82
N PHE A 170 10.85 14.03 -2.75
CA PHE A 170 11.65 12.84 -2.51
C PHE A 170 12.77 13.15 -1.51
N ARG A 171 13.19 12.14 -0.75
CA ARG A 171 14.38 12.24 0.09
C ARG A 171 15.61 12.44 -0.80
N ASN A 172 16.49 13.35 -0.42
CA ASN A 172 17.75 13.60 -1.10
C ASN A 172 18.92 13.67 -0.09
N PRO A 173 19.93 12.77 -0.17
CA PRO A 173 19.96 11.60 -1.04
C PRO A 173 18.91 10.55 -0.62
N PRO A 174 18.35 9.79 -1.57
CA PRO A 174 17.38 8.75 -1.26
C PRO A 174 18.06 7.56 -0.56
N ILE A 175 17.46 7.02 0.51
CA ILE A 175 18.05 5.88 1.26
C ILE A 175 18.23 4.66 0.37
N ALA A 176 17.29 4.43 -0.55
CA ALA A 176 17.18 3.16 -1.28
C ALA A 176 17.39 3.25 -2.79
N MET A 177 17.56 4.47 -3.35
CA MET A 177 17.65 4.67 -4.81
C MET A 177 19.06 4.96 -5.31
N GLU A 178 20.01 5.32 -4.43
CA GLU A 178 21.37 5.73 -4.83
C GLU A 178 22.13 4.60 -5.55
N LYS A 179 21.99 3.34 -5.09
CA LYS A 179 22.58 2.15 -5.76
C LYS A 179 21.81 1.69 -6.99
N ILE A 180 20.50 1.92 -7.04
CA ILE A 180 19.66 1.55 -8.20
C ILE A 180 19.93 2.51 -9.35
N GLU A 181 20.06 3.81 -9.10
CA GLU A 181 20.46 4.78 -10.13
C GLU A 181 21.87 4.52 -10.65
N ALA A 182 22.82 4.19 -9.78
CA ALA A 182 24.17 3.78 -10.19
C ALA A 182 24.15 2.51 -11.06
N ARG A 183 23.30 1.53 -10.73
CA ARG A 183 23.13 0.30 -11.48
C ARG A 183 22.38 0.52 -12.81
N LEU A 184 21.32 1.32 -12.82
CA LEU A 184 20.58 1.67 -14.03
C LEU A 184 21.45 2.47 -15.00
N LYS A 185 22.30 3.38 -14.50
CA LYS A 185 23.29 4.08 -15.33
C LYS A 185 24.35 3.14 -15.90
N ALA A 186 24.80 2.14 -15.13
CA ALA A 186 25.77 1.13 -15.59
C ALA A 186 25.17 0.13 -16.61
N GLU A 187 23.86 -0.14 -16.56
CA GLU A 187 23.16 -1.01 -17.52
C GLU A 187 22.73 -0.27 -18.81
N MET A 188 22.73 1.07 -18.83
CA MET A 188 22.31 1.90 -19.98
C MET A 188 23.45 2.39 -20.88
N PHE A 189 24.70 2.25 -20.46
CA PHE A 189 25.88 2.55 -21.28
C PHE A 189 26.86 1.37 -21.18
N PRO A 190 26.81 0.40 -22.12
CA PRO A 190 27.84 -0.63 -22.23
C PRO A 190 29.19 -0.04 -22.64
#